data_AF-A0A963T314-F1
#
_entry.id   AF-A0A963T314-F1
#
_cell.length_a   1.000
_cell.length_b   1.000
_cell.length_c   1.000
_cell.angle_alpha   90.00
_cell.angle_beta   90.00
_cell.angle_gamma   90.00
#
_symmetry.space_group_name_H-M   'P 1'
#
loop_
_entity.id
_entity.type
_entity.pdbx_description
1 polymer ?
#
loop_
_entity_poly.entity_id
_entity_poly.type
_entity_poly.pdbx_seq_one_letter_code
_entity_poly.pdbx_strand_id
1 'polypeptide(L)'
;MASSSRRKPDNEIASGIARRFQRAWGESPFYQSQLKGPAPDRLALKPVDPYGADKTLGEAVIAGRLSIGAQSVDCEGEIERLWTLAGREGPLYDFLHRFVWLRHLAALGQRGREPALRLAESWLAEHEKWSPESWEPYTTGERLIHLCCHGQVVIARGDALWRSRILTSMARQTRHLARAGHRAGAAHERLMTAMALTVAALALPGCENEAEKGVELLRRELRLQIRPDGGHISRNPSRQLEIVVRLQMVLKALEARRLPTPGFLRHMIGRAAAHVQLFRCGDGRLAVFNGGYEDDGAALSSALTAVDEAVEPTGFARHSGFQRLEAARSVLIADIGAARGGATATGGFQSSASFHFSSARARLVVNCGSGAQLPGEWSAALRQAAAHSTLSVEPREAGAALNRNAIITHRRAEDVRGHLLEIERSFGVDADATKHVRRLYLAA
;
A
#
# COMPACT_ATOMS: atom_id res chain seq x y z
N MET A 1 -52.86 13.48 0.58
CA MET A 1 -52.53 12.21 -0.10
C MET A 1 -51.86 12.52 -1.43
N ALA A 2 -50.54 12.37 -1.51
CA ALA A 2 -49.83 12.26 -2.79
C ALA A 2 -48.46 11.61 -2.49
N SER A 3 -48.32 10.38 -2.96
CA SER A 3 -47.12 9.55 -2.92
C SER A 3 -46.02 10.18 -3.78
N SER A 4 -44.82 10.39 -3.22
CA SER A 4 -43.60 10.64 -4.02
C SER A 4 -42.68 9.43 -3.89
N SER A 5 -42.63 8.63 -4.96
CA SER A 5 -41.71 7.51 -5.10
C SER A 5 -40.27 8.05 -5.18
N ARG A 6 -39.46 7.77 -4.17
CA ARG A 6 -38.01 7.95 -4.23
C ARG A 6 -37.43 7.02 -5.30
N ARG A 7 -37.05 7.57 -6.46
CA ARG A 7 -36.16 6.90 -7.42
C ARG A 7 -34.83 6.64 -6.71
N LYS A 8 -34.51 5.36 -6.46
CA LYS A 8 -33.16 4.93 -6.09
C LYS A 8 -32.23 5.19 -7.28
N PRO A 9 -30.96 5.55 -7.06
CA PRO A 9 -30.04 5.87 -8.14
C PRO A 9 -29.66 4.59 -8.92
N ASP A 10 -29.87 4.61 -10.23
CA ASP A 10 -29.67 3.49 -11.17
C ASP A 10 -28.24 2.89 -11.15
N ASN A 11 -27.26 3.62 -10.59
CA ASN A 11 -25.86 3.19 -10.46
C ASN A 11 -25.63 2.04 -9.46
N GLU A 12 -26.38 1.99 -8.35
CA GLU A 12 -26.21 0.90 -7.36
C GLU A 12 -26.74 -0.42 -7.91
N ILE A 13 -27.88 -0.37 -8.61
CA ILE A 13 -28.53 -1.53 -9.23
C ILE A 13 -27.64 -2.08 -10.37
N ALA A 14 -27.08 -1.20 -11.21
CA ALA A 14 -26.14 -1.60 -12.26
C ALA A 14 -24.86 -2.24 -11.69
N SER A 15 -24.32 -1.71 -10.58
CA SER A 15 -23.14 -2.28 -9.91
C SER A 15 -23.43 -3.64 -9.26
N GLY A 16 -24.63 -3.82 -8.69
CA GLY A 16 -25.09 -5.07 -8.10
C GLY A 16 -25.34 -6.16 -9.14
N ILE A 17 -25.88 -5.77 -10.31
CA ILE A 17 -26.09 -6.66 -11.45
C ILE A 17 -24.73 -7.05 -12.07
N ALA A 18 -23.81 -6.10 -12.27
CA ALA A 18 -22.47 -6.40 -12.77
C ALA A 18 -21.67 -7.32 -11.84
N ARG A 19 -21.76 -7.13 -10.51
CA ARG A 19 -21.18 -8.07 -9.53
C ARG A 19 -21.82 -9.46 -9.59
N ARG A 20 -23.15 -9.55 -9.74
CA ARG A 20 -23.85 -10.83 -9.88
C ARG A 20 -23.46 -11.56 -11.17
N PHE A 21 -23.33 -10.85 -12.29
CA PHE A 21 -22.87 -11.44 -13.55
C PHE A 21 -21.39 -11.84 -13.50
N GLN A 22 -20.51 -11.06 -12.85
CA GLN A 22 -19.12 -11.44 -12.64
C GLN A 22 -18.97 -12.67 -11.73
N ARG A 23 -19.81 -12.81 -10.68
CA ARG A 23 -19.89 -14.02 -9.86
C ARG A 23 -20.33 -15.23 -10.67
N ALA A 24 -21.42 -15.10 -11.45
CA ALA A 24 -21.97 -16.20 -12.24
C ALA A 24 -21.06 -16.68 -13.38
N TRP A 25 -20.32 -15.77 -14.03
CA TRP A 25 -19.34 -16.15 -15.08
C TRP A 25 -18.00 -16.64 -14.54
N GLY A 26 -17.56 -16.16 -13.37
CA GLY A 26 -16.28 -16.54 -12.77
C GLY A 26 -16.32 -17.89 -12.04
N GLU A 27 -17.45 -18.26 -11.44
CA GLU A 27 -17.63 -19.58 -10.79
C GLU A 27 -17.82 -20.71 -11.81
N SER A 28 -17.99 -20.36 -13.09
CA SER A 28 -18.12 -21.33 -14.17
C SER A 28 -16.89 -22.25 -14.22
N PRO A 29 -17.08 -23.58 -14.29
CA PRO A 29 -15.99 -24.54 -14.52
C PRO A 29 -15.09 -24.20 -15.71
N PHE A 30 -15.61 -23.41 -16.65
CA PHE A 30 -14.86 -22.86 -17.78
C PHE A 30 -13.76 -21.87 -17.37
N TYR A 31 -14.02 -20.98 -16.40
CA TYR A 31 -12.98 -20.07 -15.91
C TYR A 31 -11.88 -20.83 -15.17
N GLN A 32 -12.27 -21.79 -14.32
CA GLN A 32 -11.31 -22.64 -13.58
C GLN A 32 -10.42 -23.45 -14.53
N SER A 33 -10.96 -23.97 -15.64
CA SER A 33 -10.18 -24.73 -16.61
C SER A 33 -9.15 -23.87 -17.34
N GLN A 34 -9.47 -22.60 -17.62
CA GLN A 34 -8.55 -21.63 -18.22
C GLN A 34 -7.36 -21.25 -17.34
N LEU A 35 -7.41 -21.55 -16.04
CA LEU A 35 -6.29 -21.29 -15.12
C LEU A 35 -5.35 -22.50 -14.98
N LYS A 36 -5.68 -23.64 -15.60
CA LYS A 36 -4.79 -24.80 -15.69
C LYS A 36 -3.59 -24.49 -16.60
N GLY A 37 -2.49 -25.18 -16.36
CA GLY A 37 -1.26 -25.06 -17.14
C GLY A 37 -0.13 -25.83 -16.46
N PRO A 38 1.12 -25.70 -16.94
CA PRO A 38 2.26 -26.41 -16.36
C PRO A 38 2.39 -26.14 -14.86
N ALA A 39 2.68 -27.19 -14.12
CA ALA A 39 2.95 -27.15 -12.69
C ALA A 39 4.45 -26.90 -12.47
N PRO A 40 4.83 -25.82 -11.78
CA PRO A 40 6.22 -25.60 -11.42
C PRO A 40 6.70 -26.65 -10.40
N ASP A 41 7.97 -27.02 -10.49
CA ASP A 41 8.64 -27.97 -9.58
C ASP A 41 9.34 -27.27 -8.41
N ARG A 42 9.71 -26.00 -8.59
CA ARG A 42 10.37 -25.13 -7.60
C ARG A 42 10.11 -23.65 -7.87
N LEU A 43 10.49 -22.81 -6.91
CA LEU A 43 10.67 -21.37 -7.14
C LEU A 43 12.02 -21.12 -7.82
N ALA A 44 12.02 -20.37 -8.92
CA ALA A 44 13.22 -20.01 -9.67
C ALA A 44 14.05 -18.91 -8.99
N LEU A 45 13.41 -18.07 -8.19
CA LEU A 45 14.05 -17.02 -7.40
C LEU A 45 13.28 -16.79 -6.11
N LYS A 46 13.98 -16.24 -5.12
CA LYS A 46 13.43 -15.87 -3.82
C LYS A 46 13.63 -14.36 -3.62
N PRO A 47 12.60 -13.53 -3.85
CA PRO A 47 12.70 -12.10 -3.59
C PRO A 47 12.97 -11.84 -2.11
N VAL A 48 13.64 -10.74 -1.81
CA VAL A 48 13.87 -10.29 -0.43
C VAL A 48 12.75 -9.33 -0.05
N ASP A 49 12.11 -9.60 1.08
CA ASP A 49 11.19 -8.70 1.75
C ASP A 49 12.00 -7.87 2.77
N PRO A 50 12.16 -6.54 2.58
CA PRO A 50 12.98 -5.72 3.46
C PRO A 50 12.27 -5.31 4.75
N TYR A 51 10.97 -5.59 4.88
CA TYR A 51 10.22 -5.29 6.09
C TYR A 51 10.57 -6.30 7.19
N GLY A 52 10.83 -5.77 8.40
CA GLY A 52 11.15 -6.56 9.58
C GLY A 52 10.03 -7.52 9.97
N ALA A 53 10.41 -8.73 10.35
CA ALA A 53 9.48 -9.69 10.93
C ALA A 53 9.30 -9.41 12.43
N ASP A 54 8.05 -9.28 12.86
CA ASP A 54 7.66 -9.29 14.27
C ASP A 54 7.58 -10.75 14.78
N LYS A 55 8.53 -11.14 15.64
CA LYS A 55 8.56 -12.48 16.25
C LYS A 55 7.48 -12.65 17.31
N THR A 56 7.10 -11.60 18.02
CA THR A 56 6.03 -11.63 19.02
C THR A 56 4.69 -11.90 18.34
N LEU A 57 4.43 -11.27 17.18
CA LEU A 57 3.27 -11.60 16.36
C LEU A 57 3.32 -13.04 15.84
N GLY A 58 4.50 -13.54 15.47
CA GLY A 58 4.69 -14.95 15.12
C GLY A 58 4.29 -15.89 16.26
N GLU A 59 4.73 -15.61 17.50
CA GLU A 59 4.37 -16.41 18.67
C GLU A 59 2.87 -16.31 19.00
N ALA A 60 2.26 -15.15 18.78
CA ALA A 60 0.82 -14.93 18.91
C ALA A 60 0.01 -15.80 17.92
N VAL A 61 0.49 -15.94 16.67
CA VAL A 61 -0.11 -16.88 15.69
C VAL A 61 -0.02 -18.32 16.19
N ILE A 62 1.14 -18.74 16.69
CA ILE A 62 1.33 -20.11 17.22
C ILE A 62 0.43 -20.37 18.43
N ALA A 63 0.29 -19.39 19.31
CA ALA A 63 -0.58 -19.49 20.48
C ALA A 63 -2.07 -19.43 20.14
N GLY A 64 -2.43 -19.09 18.90
CA GLY A 64 -3.82 -18.94 18.50
C GLY A 64 -4.51 -17.69 19.05
N ARG A 65 -3.75 -16.72 19.59
CA ARG A 65 -4.27 -15.50 20.20
C ARG A 65 -3.73 -14.30 19.45
N LEU A 66 -4.56 -13.66 18.64
CA LEU A 66 -4.15 -12.61 17.73
C LEU A 66 -4.92 -11.32 17.98
N SER A 67 -4.21 -10.20 17.93
CA SER A 67 -4.78 -8.86 17.87
C SER A 67 -4.25 -8.18 16.60
N ILE A 68 -5.10 -8.04 15.59
CA ILE A 68 -4.79 -7.38 14.32
C ILE A 68 -5.68 -6.15 14.19
N GLY A 69 -5.07 -4.97 14.32
CA GLY A 69 -5.83 -3.72 14.43
C GLY A 69 -6.83 -3.78 15.59
N ALA A 70 -8.09 -3.49 15.31
CA ALA A 70 -9.16 -3.52 16.31
C ALA A 70 -9.77 -4.92 16.54
N GLN A 71 -9.36 -5.93 15.77
CA GLN A 71 -9.90 -7.28 15.88
C GLN A 71 -8.99 -8.13 16.76
N SER A 72 -9.55 -8.74 17.80
CA SER A 72 -8.87 -9.72 18.65
C SER A 72 -9.61 -11.05 18.59
N VAL A 73 -8.86 -12.15 18.48
CA VAL A 73 -9.40 -13.50 18.40
C VAL A 73 -8.56 -14.46 19.26
N ASP A 74 -9.23 -15.45 19.83
CA ASP A 74 -8.62 -16.62 20.47
C ASP A 74 -9.21 -17.86 19.79
N CYS A 75 -8.36 -18.70 19.22
CA CYS A 75 -8.74 -19.96 18.60
C CYS A 75 -8.41 -21.18 19.48
N GLU A 76 -8.10 -20.98 20.75
CA GLU A 76 -7.88 -22.03 21.76
C GLU A 76 -6.76 -23.01 21.36
N GLY A 77 -5.78 -22.53 20.59
CA GLY A 77 -4.66 -23.32 20.06
C GLY A 77 -4.93 -24.03 18.73
N GLU A 78 -6.17 -24.01 18.23
CA GLU A 78 -6.57 -24.57 16.93
C GLU A 78 -6.44 -23.51 15.83
N ILE A 79 -5.21 -23.24 15.40
CA ILE A 79 -4.87 -22.14 14.48
C ILE A 79 -5.64 -22.14 13.16
N GLU A 80 -6.16 -23.27 12.68
CA GLU A 80 -6.98 -23.36 11.48
C GLU A 80 -8.33 -22.64 11.65
N ARG A 81 -8.88 -22.56 12.87
CA ARG A 81 -10.12 -21.82 13.16
C ARG A 81 -9.97 -20.33 12.88
N LEU A 82 -8.73 -19.81 12.75
CA LEU A 82 -8.49 -18.42 12.36
C LEU A 82 -9.15 -18.09 11.01
N TRP A 83 -9.21 -19.02 10.05
CA TRP A 83 -9.86 -18.79 8.75
C TRP A 83 -11.36 -18.50 8.92
N THR A 84 -12.04 -19.25 9.78
CA THR A 84 -13.46 -19.03 10.07
C THR A 84 -13.68 -17.76 10.92
N LEU A 85 -12.82 -17.52 11.92
CA LEU A 85 -12.93 -16.39 12.85
C LEU A 85 -12.65 -15.04 12.16
N ALA A 86 -11.85 -15.03 11.09
CA ALA A 86 -11.55 -13.82 10.33
C ALA A 86 -12.76 -13.26 9.57
N GLY A 87 -13.82 -14.04 9.38
CA GLY A 87 -15.01 -13.62 8.65
C GLY A 87 -14.71 -13.38 7.17
N ARG A 88 -15.25 -12.29 6.60
CA ARG A 88 -15.14 -11.99 5.15
C ARG A 88 -14.44 -10.68 4.83
N GLU A 89 -14.13 -9.88 5.84
CA GLU A 89 -13.52 -8.57 5.70
C GLU A 89 -12.87 -8.12 7.02
N GLY A 90 -12.04 -7.08 6.95
CA GLY A 90 -11.41 -6.46 8.11
C GLY A 90 -9.93 -6.83 8.27
N PRO A 91 -9.27 -6.25 9.29
CA PRO A 91 -7.82 -6.40 9.47
C PRO A 91 -7.33 -7.85 9.59
N LEU A 92 -8.05 -8.71 10.31
CA LEU A 92 -7.69 -10.12 10.47
C LEU A 92 -7.86 -10.90 9.17
N TYR A 93 -8.95 -10.65 8.42
CA TYR A 93 -9.16 -11.21 7.09
C TYR A 93 -8.01 -10.86 6.16
N ASP A 94 -7.65 -9.58 6.08
CA ASP A 94 -6.54 -9.09 5.27
C ASP A 94 -5.21 -9.73 5.68
N PHE A 95 -4.91 -9.80 6.98
CA PHE A 95 -3.70 -10.42 7.51
C PHE A 95 -3.58 -11.90 7.14
N LEU A 96 -4.67 -12.65 7.26
CA LEU A 96 -4.70 -14.08 6.93
C LEU A 96 -4.67 -14.33 5.43
N HIS A 97 -5.59 -13.73 4.65
CA HIS A 97 -5.73 -14.00 3.22
C HIS A 97 -4.59 -13.43 2.38
N ARG A 98 -3.86 -12.41 2.85
CA ARG A 98 -2.63 -11.91 2.21
C ARG A 98 -1.37 -12.65 2.66
N PHE A 99 -1.50 -13.64 3.56
CA PHE A 99 -0.39 -14.44 4.08
C PHE A 99 0.68 -13.62 4.83
N VAL A 100 0.28 -12.50 5.47
CA VAL A 100 1.21 -11.63 6.21
C VAL A 100 1.90 -12.40 7.34
N TRP A 101 1.16 -13.30 8.00
CA TRP A 101 1.63 -14.21 9.04
C TRP A 101 2.87 -15.03 8.63
N LEU A 102 3.06 -15.32 7.34
CA LEU A 102 4.11 -16.20 6.85
C LEU A 102 5.51 -15.63 7.09
N ARG A 103 5.67 -14.30 6.97
CA ARG A 103 6.90 -13.58 7.31
C ARG A 103 7.28 -13.77 8.78
N HIS A 104 6.29 -13.63 9.65
CA HIS A 104 6.47 -13.71 11.11
C HIS A 104 6.81 -15.14 11.54
N LEU A 105 6.10 -16.14 11.02
CA LEU A 105 6.41 -17.54 11.29
C LEU A 105 7.76 -17.97 10.72
N ALA A 106 8.13 -17.51 9.51
CA ALA A 106 9.44 -17.80 8.93
C ALA A 106 10.60 -17.30 9.82
N ALA A 107 10.43 -16.15 10.48
CA ALA A 107 11.42 -15.58 11.39
C ALA A 107 11.60 -16.35 12.71
N LEU A 108 10.67 -17.25 13.06
CA LEU A 108 10.78 -18.15 14.21
C LEU A 108 11.58 -19.43 13.91
N GLY A 109 12.07 -19.60 12.68
CA GLY A 109 12.88 -20.75 12.30
C GLY A 109 12.09 -22.06 12.42
N GLN A 110 12.65 -23.07 13.11
CA GLN A 110 12.02 -24.39 13.22
C GLN A 110 10.63 -24.34 13.87
N ARG A 111 10.44 -23.47 14.88
CA ARG A 111 9.18 -23.36 15.63
C ARG A 111 8.01 -22.88 14.75
N GLY A 112 8.27 -22.03 13.76
CA GLY A 112 7.24 -21.51 12.87
C GLY A 112 6.87 -22.43 11.70
N ARG A 113 7.60 -23.53 11.48
CA ARG A 113 7.41 -24.40 10.31
C ARG A 113 6.09 -25.16 10.32
N GLU A 114 5.78 -25.84 11.42
CA GLU A 114 4.53 -26.61 11.57
C GLU A 114 3.30 -25.71 11.49
N PRO A 115 3.22 -24.60 12.25
CA PRO A 115 2.07 -23.72 12.20
C PRO A 115 1.87 -23.09 10.81
N ALA A 116 2.96 -22.76 10.11
CA ALA A 116 2.88 -22.21 8.76
C ALA A 116 2.33 -23.23 7.75
N LEU A 117 2.75 -24.49 7.85
CA LEU A 117 2.27 -25.56 6.99
C LEU A 117 0.78 -25.82 7.21
N ARG A 118 0.35 -25.98 8.47
CA ARG A 118 -1.04 -26.20 8.85
C ARG A 118 -1.97 -25.09 8.34
N LEU A 119 -1.59 -23.82 8.52
CA LEU A 119 -2.36 -22.69 7.99
C LEU A 119 -2.44 -22.71 6.46
N ALA A 120 -1.34 -22.99 5.77
CA ALA A 120 -1.33 -23.06 4.31
C ALA A 120 -2.16 -24.25 3.77
N GLU A 121 -2.09 -25.41 4.42
CA GLU A 121 -2.88 -26.61 4.08
C GLU A 121 -4.37 -26.36 4.26
N SER A 122 -4.75 -25.79 5.40
CA SER A 122 -6.14 -25.41 5.68
C SER A 122 -6.67 -24.39 4.68
N TRP A 123 -5.87 -23.37 4.33
CA TRP A 123 -6.24 -22.42 3.28
C TRP A 123 -6.47 -23.10 1.92
N LEU A 124 -5.59 -24.03 1.52
CA LEU A 124 -5.77 -24.76 0.27
C LEU A 124 -6.97 -25.72 0.32
N ALA A 125 -7.30 -26.30 1.47
CA ALA A 125 -8.49 -27.14 1.58
C ALA A 125 -9.76 -26.37 1.20
N GLU A 126 -9.86 -25.09 1.58
CA GLU A 126 -11.07 -24.28 1.41
C GLU A 126 -11.04 -23.32 0.20
N HIS A 127 -9.86 -22.81 -0.17
CA HIS A 127 -9.71 -21.68 -1.09
C HIS A 127 -8.82 -21.99 -2.30
N GLU A 128 -8.52 -23.26 -2.55
CA GLU A 128 -7.69 -23.67 -3.68
C GLU A 128 -8.33 -23.31 -5.04
N LYS A 129 -9.66 -23.34 -5.14
CA LYS A 129 -10.39 -22.93 -6.34
C LYS A 129 -10.64 -21.43 -6.31
N TRP A 130 -10.67 -20.82 -7.49
CA TRP A 130 -11.01 -19.40 -7.60
C TRP A 130 -12.37 -19.10 -6.95
N SER A 131 -12.42 -18.03 -6.15
CA SER A 131 -13.66 -17.39 -5.70
C SER A 131 -13.48 -15.86 -5.75
N PRO A 132 -14.55 -15.07 -5.94
CA PRO A 132 -14.46 -13.61 -6.00
C PRO A 132 -13.81 -12.97 -4.77
N GLU A 133 -14.05 -13.54 -3.58
CA GLU A 133 -13.57 -13.00 -2.32
C GLU A 133 -12.12 -13.42 -2.04
N SER A 134 -11.84 -14.72 -1.98
CA SER A 134 -10.50 -15.17 -1.58
C SER A 134 -9.45 -14.95 -2.68
N TRP A 135 -9.88 -14.78 -3.93
CA TRP A 135 -9.03 -14.46 -5.08
C TRP A 135 -9.26 -13.03 -5.59
N GLU A 136 -9.66 -12.09 -4.72
CA GLU A 136 -9.61 -10.67 -5.07
C GLU A 136 -8.17 -10.33 -5.55
N PRO A 137 -7.99 -9.60 -6.67
CA PRO A 137 -6.68 -9.44 -7.30
C PRO A 137 -5.58 -8.89 -6.40
N TYR A 138 -5.85 -7.85 -5.61
CA TYR A 138 -4.84 -7.27 -4.72
C TYR A 138 -4.45 -8.25 -3.61
N THR A 139 -5.44 -8.87 -2.98
CA THR A 139 -5.25 -9.89 -1.94
C THR A 139 -4.45 -11.09 -2.45
N THR A 140 -4.75 -11.53 -3.67
CA THR A 140 -4.01 -12.61 -4.36
C THR A 140 -2.58 -12.21 -4.66
N GLY A 141 -2.34 -10.99 -5.13
CA GLY A 141 -1.00 -10.46 -5.37
C GLY A 141 -0.15 -10.43 -4.10
N GLU A 142 -0.70 -9.91 -3.01
CA GLU A 142 0.01 -9.85 -1.73
C GLU A 142 0.31 -11.24 -1.17
N ARG A 143 -0.62 -12.19 -1.30
CA ARG A 143 -0.40 -13.60 -0.92
C ARG A 143 0.73 -14.23 -1.72
N LEU A 144 0.74 -14.04 -3.05
CA LEU A 144 1.80 -14.56 -3.91
C LEU A 144 3.16 -13.97 -3.53
N ILE A 145 3.23 -12.70 -3.17
CA ILE A 145 4.47 -12.05 -2.72
C ILE A 145 4.98 -12.67 -1.43
N HIS A 146 4.11 -12.83 -0.42
CA HIS A 146 4.51 -13.49 0.83
C HIS A 146 4.97 -14.94 0.59
N LEU A 147 4.31 -15.68 -0.30
CA LEU A 147 4.73 -17.02 -0.71
C LEU A 147 6.08 -17.01 -1.44
N CYS A 148 6.34 -16.06 -2.33
CA CYS A 148 7.63 -15.96 -3.03
C CYS A 148 8.78 -15.61 -2.06
N CYS A 149 8.56 -14.70 -1.12
CA CYS A 149 9.58 -14.25 -0.18
C CYS A 149 9.83 -15.28 0.95
N HIS A 150 8.76 -15.80 1.53
CA HIS A 150 8.80 -16.55 2.79
C HIS A 150 8.34 -18.01 2.66
N GLY A 151 7.74 -18.40 1.52
CA GLY A 151 7.12 -19.71 1.30
C GLY A 151 8.07 -20.89 1.33
N GLN A 152 9.38 -20.71 1.32
CA GLN A 152 10.32 -21.82 1.51
C GLN A 152 10.05 -22.59 2.82
N VAL A 153 9.54 -21.92 3.85
CA VAL A 153 9.18 -22.54 5.13
C VAL A 153 8.06 -23.58 4.99
N VAL A 154 7.14 -23.40 4.04
CA VAL A 154 6.04 -24.35 3.75
C VAL A 154 6.34 -25.27 2.57
N ILE A 155 7.14 -24.83 1.59
CA ILE A 155 7.51 -25.62 0.40
C ILE A 155 8.49 -26.75 0.76
N ALA A 156 9.45 -26.50 1.65
CA ALA A 156 10.55 -27.43 1.92
C ALA A 156 10.14 -28.67 2.72
N ARG A 157 9.04 -28.62 3.48
CA ARG A 157 8.70 -29.65 4.46
C ARG A 157 7.66 -30.67 3.98
N GLY A 158 6.77 -30.28 3.08
CA GLY A 158 5.79 -31.23 2.59
C GLY A 158 6.40 -32.26 1.66
N ASP A 159 5.70 -33.37 1.53
CA ASP A 159 6.02 -34.41 0.56
C ASP A 159 5.97 -33.86 -0.88
N ALA A 160 6.34 -34.69 -1.85
CA ALA A 160 6.32 -34.29 -3.25
C ALA A 160 4.91 -33.86 -3.73
N LEU A 161 3.85 -34.43 -3.13
CA LEU A 161 2.46 -34.12 -3.46
C LEU A 161 2.08 -32.72 -2.98
N TRP A 162 2.38 -32.38 -1.73
CA TRP A 162 2.19 -31.05 -1.18
C TRP A 162 2.92 -29.99 -2.00
N ARG A 163 4.21 -30.23 -2.27
CA ARG A 163 5.05 -29.29 -3.03
C ARG A 163 4.45 -29.00 -4.40
N SER A 164 4.03 -30.06 -5.10
CA SER A 164 3.34 -29.93 -6.38
C SER A 164 2.03 -29.15 -6.25
N ARG A 165 1.22 -29.44 -5.22
CA ARG A 165 -0.07 -28.76 -4.98
C ARG A 165 0.09 -27.28 -4.71
N ILE A 166 0.99 -26.86 -3.80
CA ILE A 166 1.18 -25.45 -3.46
C ILE A 166 1.75 -24.66 -4.64
N LEU A 167 2.74 -25.20 -5.37
CA LEU A 167 3.31 -24.54 -6.54
C LEU A 167 2.31 -24.45 -7.70
N THR A 168 1.50 -25.48 -7.91
CA THR A 168 0.39 -25.45 -8.86
C THR A 168 -0.64 -24.39 -8.50
N SER A 169 -0.97 -24.24 -7.20
CA SER A 169 -1.86 -23.18 -6.72
C SER A 169 -1.28 -21.79 -6.97
N MET A 170 0.03 -21.59 -6.72
CA MET A 170 0.71 -20.33 -7.01
C MET A 170 0.67 -19.98 -8.50
N ALA A 171 0.95 -20.95 -9.38
CA ALA A 171 0.86 -20.76 -10.83
C ALA A 171 -0.57 -20.43 -11.28
N ARG A 172 -1.58 -21.11 -10.73
CA ARG A 172 -2.99 -20.86 -11.02
C ARG A 172 -3.41 -19.44 -10.61
N GLN A 173 -2.99 -18.99 -9.43
CA GLN A 173 -3.22 -17.61 -8.95
C GLN A 173 -2.49 -16.58 -9.82
N THR A 174 -1.28 -16.88 -10.28
CA THR A 174 -0.53 -16.00 -11.19
C THR A 174 -1.24 -15.83 -12.53
N ARG A 175 -1.75 -16.92 -13.12
CA ARG A 175 -2.59 -16.87 -14.34
C ARG A 175 -3.89 -16.11 -14.13
N HIS A 176 -4.49 -16.22 -12.94
CA HIS A 176 -5.66 -15.43 -12.58
C HIS A 176 -5.33 -13.94 -12.58
N LEU A 177 -4.24 -13.52 -11.94
CA LEU A 177 -3.80 -12.12 -11.93
C LEU A 177 -3.52 -11.59 -13.33
N ALA A 178 -2.94 -12.38 -14.22
CA ALA A 178 -2.74 -11.97 -15.61
C ALA A 178 -4.05 -11.68 -16.38
N ARG A 179 -5.18 -12.25 -15.94
CA ARG A 179 -6.51 -12.03 -16.53
C ARG A 179 -7.30 -10.93 -15.82
N ALA A 180 -7.16 -10.83 -14.50
CA ALA A 180 -8.04 -10.02 -13.65
C ALA A 180 -7.33 -8.88 -12.90
N GLY A 181 -5.99 -8.79 -12.95
CA GLY A 181 -5.20 -7.83 -12.16
C GLY A 181 -5.57 -6.37 -12.39
N HIS A 182 -5.99 -6.01 -13.60
CA HIS A 182 -6.47 -4.67 -13.95
C HIS A 182 -7.78 -4.28 -13.24
N ARG A 183 -8.49 -5.23 -12.61
CA ARG A 183 -9.77 -5.04 -11.93
C ARG A 183 -9.63 -4.80 -10.42
N ALA A 184 -8.42 -4.75 -9.86
CA ALA A 184 -8.24 -4.37 -8.46
C ALA A 184 -8.87 -2.98 -8.21
N GLY A 185 -9.44 -2.81 -7.01
CA GLY A 185 -10.36 -1.71 -6.72
C GLY A 185 -9.69 -0.34 -6.77
N ALA A 186 -8.81 -0.07 -5.81
CA ALA A 186 -8.10 1.21 -5.72
C ALA A 186 -6.97 1.31 -6.74
N ALA A 187 -6.55 2.53 -7.06
CA ALA A 187 -5.41 2.77 -7.94
C ALA A 187 -4.14 2.10 -7.38
N HIS A 188 -3.79 2.37 -6.12
CA HIS A 188 -2.65 1.77 -5.42
C HIS A 188 -2.65 0.24 -5.56
N GLU A 189 -3.79 -0.38 -5.29
CA GLU A 189 -3.98 -1.83 -5.35
C GLU A 189 -3.72 -2.39 -6.76
N ARG A 190 -4.14 -1.71 -7.83
CA ARG A 190 -3.82 -2.12 -9.21
C ARG A 190 -2.32 -2.07 -9.49
N LEU A 191 -1.64 -1.02 -9.03
CA LEU A 191 -0.19 -0.88 -9.22
C LEU A 191 0.56 -1.99 -8.47
N MET A 192 0.22 -2.22 -7.20
CA MET A 192 0.78 -3.29 -6.39
C MET A 192 0.51 -4.67 -6.98
N THR A 193 -0.71 -4.90 -7.49
CA THR A 193 -1.10 -6.15 -8.18
C THR A 193 -0.27 -6.39 -9.44
N ALA A 194 -0.02 -5.36 -10.24
CA ALA A 194 0.80 -5.48 -11.45
C ALA A 194 2.25 -5.88 -11.12
N MET A 195 2.83 -5.28 -10.07
CA MET A 195 4.15 -5.68 -9.62
C MET A 195 4.17 -7.08 -9.00
N ALA A 196 3.14 -7.45 -8.23
CA ALA A 196 3.01 -8.78 -7.66
C ALA A 196 2.91 -9.87 -8.73
N LEU A 197 2.09 -9.64 -9.77
CA LEU A 197 2.02 -10.50 -10.96
C LEU A 197 3.39 -10.66 -11.59
N THR A 198 4.11 -9.55 -11.80
CA THR A 198 5.45 -9.58 -12.42
C THR A 198 6.44 -10.40 -11.59
N VAL A 199 6.52 -10.16 -10.28
CA VAL A 199 7.44 -10.88 -9.39
C VAL A 199 7.08 -12.37 -9.31
N ALA A 200 5.79 -12.69 -9.10
CA ALA A 200 5.34 -14.07 -8.98
C ALA A 200 5.57 -14.87 -10.27
N ALA A 201 5.26 -14.28 -11.42
CA ALA A 201 5.48 -14.91 -12.71
C ALA A 201 6.97 -15.14 -13.02
N LEU A 202 7.85 -14.20 -12.65
CA LEU A 202 9.30 -14.39 -12.78
C LEU A 202 9.85 -15.44 -11.82
N ALA A 203 9.20 -15.65 -10.68
CA ALA A 203 9.58 -16.66 -9.69
C ALA A 203 9.08 -18.08 -10.00
N LEU A 204 8.10 -18.23 -10.90
CA LEU A 204 7.48 -19.51 -11.23
C LEU A 204 7.82 -19.94 -12.67
N PRO A 205 8.60 -21.02 -12.86
CA PRO A 205 8.80 -21.60 -14.19
C PRO A 205 7.48 -21.88 -14.93
N GLY A 206 7.41 -21.58 -16.24
CA GLY A 206 6.20 -21.81 -17.04
C GLY A 206 5.12 -20.72 -16.93
N CYS A 207 5.48 -19.55 -16.39
CA CYS A 207 4.63 -18.36 -16.29
C CYS A 207 5.20 -17.16 -17.07
N GLU A 208 5.96 -17.40 -18.14
CA GLU A 208 6.66 -16.36 -18.91
C GLU A 208 5.67 -15.37 -19.57
N ASN A 209 4.55 -15.87 -20.12
CA ASN A 209 3.49 -15.03 -20.69
C ASN A 209 2.84 -14.13 -19.63
N GLU A 210 2.67 -14.64 -18.41
CA GLU A 210 2.16 -13.88 -17.27
C GLU A 210 3.14 -12.79 -16.84
N ALA A 211 4.45 -13.03 -16.93
CA ALA A 211 5.48 -12.04 -16.63
C ALA A 211 5.44 -10.87 -17.63
N GLU A 212 5.29 -11.16 -18.93
CA GLU A 212 5.14 -10.12 -19.96
C GLU A 212 3.91 -9.24 -19.72
N LYS A 213 2.76 -9.86 -19.42
CA LYS A 213 1.52 -9.14 -19.06
C LYS A 213 1.70 -8.31 -17.79
N GLY A 214 2.43 -8.83 -16.80
CA GLY A 214 2.78 -8.11 -15.58
C GLY A 214 3.54 -6.82 -15.89
N VAL A 215 4.57 -6.89 -16.74
CA VAL A 215 5.37 -5.73 -17.15
C VAL A 215 4.54 -4.71 -17.96
N GLU A 216 3.65 -5.18 -18.82
CA GLU A 216 2.73 -4.30 -19.56
C GLU A 216 1.78 -3.55 -18.62
N LEU A 217 1.12 -4.27 -17.70
CA LEU A 217 0.22 -3.68 -16.73
C LEU A 217 0.96 -2.72 -15.80
N LEU A 218 2.17 -3.07 -15.37
CA LEU A 218 3.04 -2.22 -14.57
C LEU A 218 3.35 -0.90 -15.28
N ARG A 219 3.73 -0.96 -16.56
CA ARG A 219 3.99 0.24 -17.38
C ARG A 219 2.77 1.15 -17.43
N ARG A 220 1.58 0.58 -17.63
CA ARG A 220 0.31 1.32 -17.67
C ARG A 220 0.03 1.99 -16.32
N GLU A 221 0.06 1.25 -15.22
CA GLU A 221 -0.30 1.78 -13.90
C GLU A 221 0.72 2.82 -13.40
N LEU A 222 2.03 2.64 -13.67
CA LEU A 222 3.04 3.66 -13.34
C LEU A 222 2.78 4.99 -14.05
N ARG A 223 2.37 4.97 -15.32
CA ARG A 223 2.01 6.18 -16.07
C ARG A 223 0.78 6.90 -15.51
N LEU A 224 -0.18 6.14 -14.97
CA LEU A 224 -1.42 6.69 -14.42
C LEU A 224 -1.26 7.24 -13.00
N GLN A 225 -0.32 6.68 -12.23
CA GLN A 225 -0.30 6.85 -10.78
C GLN A 225 0.95 7.53 -10.23
N ILE A 226 2.06 7.57 -10.97
CA ILE A 226 3.27 8.26 -10.54
C ILE A 226 3.40 9.59 -11.26
N ARG A 227 3.45 10.68 -10.48
CA ARG A 227 3.55 12.06 -10.98
C ARG A 227 4.95 12.35 -11.52
N PRO A 228 5.17 13.44 -12.28
CA PRO A 228 6.48 13.79 -12.84
C PRO A 228 7.59 14.08 -11.80
N ASP A 229 7.24 14.25 -10.52
CA ASP A 229 8.22 14.35 -9.42
C ASP A 229 8.47 13.02 -8.69
N GLY A 230 7.92 11.91 -9.20
CA GLY A 230 8.12 10.56 -8.65
C GLY A 230 7.12 10.17 -7.57
N GLY A 231 6.25 11.09 -7.14
CA GLY A 231 5.27 10.80 -6.09
C GLY A 231 4.01 10.12 -6.59
N HIS A 232 3.52 9.17 -5.81
CA HIS A 232 2.26 8.50 -6.06
C HIS A 232 1.06 9.44 -5.86
N ILE A 233 0.00 9.25 -6.66
CA ILE A 233 -1.19 10.11 -6.64
C ILE A 233 -1.85 10.23 -5.26
N SER A 234 -1.71 9.23 -4.38
CA SER A 234 -2.27 9.25 -3.03
C SER A 234 -1.58 10.21 -2.07
N ARG A 235 -0.36 10.70 -2.40
CA ARG A 235 0.42 11.60 -1.52
C ARG A 235 0.66 11.00 -0.13
N ASN A 236 0.70 9.68 -0.04
CA ASN A 236 0.81 8.90 1.20
C ASN A 236 2.23 8.30 1.26
N PRO A 237 3.06 8.69 2.23
CA PRO A 237 4.46 8.25 2.32
C PRO A 237 4.62 6.73 2.47
N SER A 238 3.77 6.07 3.26
CA SER A 238 3.83 4.61 3.47
C SER A 238 3.54 3.84 2.18
N ARG A 239 2.52 4.27 1.41
CA ARG A 239 2.25 3.71 0.08
C ARG A 239 3.40 3.96 -0.90
N GLN A 240 4.05 5.12 -0.81
CA GLN A 240 5.22 5.43 -1.62
C GLN A 240 6.37 4.45 -1.32
N LEU A 241 6.64 4.18 -0.05
CA LEU A 241 7.66 3.20 0.35
C LEU A 241 7.35 1.80 -0.18
N GLU A 242 6.11 1.34 -0.01
CA GLU A 242 5.65 0.05 -0.50
C GLU A 242 5.87 -0.11 -2.02
N ILE A 243 5.56 0.95 -2.78
CA ILE A 243 5.80 1.01 -4.23
C ILE A 243 7.30 0.89 -4.54
N VAL A 244 8.16 1.65 -3.85
CA VAL A 244 9.61 1.62 -4.10
C VAL A 244 10.18 0.23 -3.82
N VAL A 245 9.84 -0.36 -2.67
CA VAL A 245 10.25 -1.72 -2.30
C VAL A 245 9.81 -2.71 -3.38
N ARG A 246 8.55 -2.65 -3.80
CA ARG A 246 8.03 -3.61 -4.78
C ARG A 246 8.62 -3.41 -6.18
N LEU A 247 8.91 -2.18 -6.61
CA LEU A 247 9.63 -1.93 -7.85
C LEU A 247 11.06 -2.49 -7.82
N GLN A 248 11.75 -2.40 -6.69
CA GLN A 248 13.07 -3.01 -6.51
C GLN A 248 12.98 -4.54 -6.58
N MET A 249 11.94 -5.15 -6.02
CA MET A 249 11.71 -6.59 -6.17
C MET A 249 11.52 -6.98 -7.64
N VAL A 250 10.78 -6.19 -8.43
CA VAL A 250 10.63 -6.41 -9.89
C VAL A 250 11.99 -6.32 -10.59
N LEU A 251 12.78 -5.27 -10.30
CA LEU A 251 14.11 -5.10 -10.88
C LEU A 251 15.02 -6.30 -10.56
N LYS A 252 15.09 -6.71 -9.30
CA LYS A 252 15.91 -7.84 -8.85
C LYS A 252 15.44 -9.17 -9.44
N ALA A 253 14.13 -9.35 -9.62
CA ALA A 253 13.59 -10.54 -10.29
C ALA A 253 13.99 -10.61 -11.76
N LEU A 254 13.94 -9.48 -12.50
CA LEU A 254 14.41 -9.40 -13.88
C LEU A 254 15.91 -9.70 -14.00
N GLU A 255 16.72 -9.10 -13.12
CA GLU A 255 18.18 -9.33 -13.04
C GLU A 255 18.51 -10.80 -12.76
N ALA A 256 17.83 -11.42 -11.78
CA ALA A 256 18.02 -12.83 -11.43
C ALA A 256 17.67 -13.77 -12.59
N ARG A 257 16.70 -13.39 -13.43
CA ARG A 257 16.32 -14.12 -14.64
C ARG A 257 17.15 -13.76 -15.87
N ARG A 258 18.13 -12.85 -15.73
CA ARG A 258 18.97 -12.32 -16.82
C ARG A 258 18.15 -11.72 -17.96
N LEU A 259 17.00 -11.15 -17.64
CA LEU A 259 16.14 -10.48 -18.61
C LEU A 259 16.52 -9.00 -18.73
N PRO A 260 16.42 -8.40 -19.92
CA PRO A 260 16.70 -6.99 -20.10
C PRO A 260 15.71 -6.14 -19.29
N THR A 261 16.23 -5.25 -18.44
CA THR A 261 15.39 -4.32 -17.69
C THR A 261 14.80 -3.26 -18.63
N PRO A 262 13.47 -3.07 -18.64
CA PRO A 262 12.86 -1.98 -19.41
C PRO A 262 13.38 -0.62 -18.96
N GLY A 263 13.72 0.27 -19.90
CA GLY A 263 14.29 1.59 -19.58
C GLY A 263 13.39 2.45 -18.67
N PHE A 264 12.06 2.32 -18.80
CA PHE A 264 11.11 3.04 -17.95
C PHE A 264 11.23 2.66 -16.47
N LEU A 265 11.63 1.42 -16.16
CA LEU A 265 11.59 0.88 -14.80
C LEU A 265 12.70 1.49 -13.94
N ARG A 266 13.94 1.55 -14.44
CA ARG A 266 15.07 2.18 -13.72
C ARG A 266 14.80 3.66 -13.44
N HIS A 267 14.34 4.39 -14.47
CA HIS A 267 13.99 5.80 -14.32
C HIS A 267 12.89 6.01 -13.26
N MET A 268 11.89 5.12 -13.24
CA MET A 268 10.80 5.20 -12.27
C MET A 268 11.24 4.88 -10.85
N ILE A 269 12.08 3.86 -10.66
CA ILE A 269 12.63 3.49 -9.34
C ILE A 269 13.39 4.68 -8.73
N GLY A 270 14.33 5.28 -9.48
CA GLY A 270 15.13 6.40 -8.98
C GLY A 270 14.26 7.58 -8.55
N ARG A 271 13.27 7.96 -9.36
CA ARG A 271 12.35 9.06 -9.03
C ARG A 271 11.41 8.72 -7.87
N ALA A 272 10.86 7.52 -7.83
CA ALA A 272 9.98 7.09 -6.73
C ALA A 272 10.74 7.04 -5.39
N ALA A 273 12.00 6.62 -5.42
CA ALA A 273 12.83 6.53 -4.24
C ALA A 273 13.35 7.91 -3.78
N ALA A 274 13.76 8.79 -4.68
CA ALA A 274 14.02 10.20 -4.33
C ALA A 274 12.77 10.87 -3.71
N HIS A 275 11.58 10.51 -4.20
CA HIS A 275 10.34 10.99 -3.61
C HIS A 275 10.07 10.43 -2.21
N VAL A 276 10.40 9.16 -1.92
CA VAL A 276 10.25 8.61 -0.56
C VAL A 276 11.25 9.23 0.41
N GLN A 277 12.46 9.55 -0.06
CA GLN A 277 13.50 10.24 0.72
C GLN A 277 13.03 11.60 1.25
N LEU A 278 12.21 12.33 0.48
CA LEU A 278 11.63 13.61 0.92
C LEU A 278 10.89 13.49 2.25
N PHE A 279 10.29 12.33 2.53
CA PHE A 279 9.53 12.06 3.76
C PHE A 279 10.37 11.49 4.90
N ARG A 280 11.67 11.24 4.73
CA ARG A 280 12.52 10.69 5.79
C ARG A 280 12.77 11.72 6.88
N CYS A 281 12.31 11.45 8.10
CA CYS A 281 12.57 12.27 9.28
C CYS A 281 13.98 12.01 9.84
N GLY A 282 14.43 12.85 10.77
CA GLY A 282 15.77 12.74 11.36
C GLY A 282 16.00 11.48 12.21
N ASP A 283 14.94 10.77 12.61
CA ASP A 283 15.01 9.45 13.24
C ASP A 283 15.13 8.28 12.24
N GLY A 284 15.10 8.58 10.94
CA GLY A 284 15.20 7.58 9.87
C GLY A 284 13.89 6.87 9.54
N ARG A 285 12.74 7.32 10.05
CA ARG A 285 11.41 6.82 9.72
C ARG A 285 10.64 7.84 8.87
N LEU A 286 9.48 7.46 8.33
CA LEU A 286 8.67 8.36 7.50
C LEU A 286 7.91 9.41 8.32
N ALA A 287 7.74 10.57 7.72
CA ALA A 287 6.78 11.57 8.14
C ALA A 287 5.35 11.09 7.84
N VAL A 288 4.42 11.46 8.72
CA VAL A 288 3.05 10.97 8.67
C VAL A 288 2.17 11.96 7.90
N PHE A 289 1.72 11.58 6.70
CA PHE A 289 0.82 12.39 5.86
C PHE A 289 -0.22 11.53 5.14
N ASN A 290 -1.42 12.06 4.94
CA ASN A 290 -2.46 11.51 4.05
C ASN A 290 -2.75 10.01 4.27
N GLY A 291 -2.87 9.62 5.55
CA GLY A 291 -3.12 8.25 5.97
C GLY A 291 -1.88 7.34 5.95
N GLY A 292 -0.68 7.91 5.90
CA GLY A 292 0.55 7.19 6.19
C GLY A 292 0.71 6.94 7.68
N TYR A 293 1.82 6.31 8.02
CA TYR A 293 2.29 5.99 9.37
C TYR A 293 3.83 6.06 9.38
N GLU A 294 4.46 5.93 10.55
CA GLU A 294 5.91 6.10 10.68
C GLU A 294 6.73 5.07 9.89
N ASP A 295 6.11 3.93 9.61
CA ASP A 295 6.63 2.82 8.78
C ASP A 295 7.94 2.21 9.31
N ASP A 296 8.41 1.14 8.67
CA ASP A 296 9.63 0.44 9.06
C ASP A 296 10.88 1.17 8.52
N GLY A 297 11.73 1.64 9.45
CA GLY A 297 13.00 2.29 9.12
C GLY A 297 13.99 1.39 8.37
N ALA A 298 13.95 0.07 8.57
CA ALA A 298 14.77 -0.89 7.83
C ALA A 298 14.30 -1.00 6.38
N ALA A 299 12.99 -1.08 6.15
CA ALA A 299 12.42 -1.07 4.80
C ALA A 299 12.75 0.25 4.08
N LEU A 300 12.65 1.39 4.77
CA LEU A 300 13.04 2.68 4.22
C LEU A 300 14.54 2.74 3.88
N SER A 301 15.41 2.27 4.78
CA SER A 301 16.85 2.23 4.52
C SER A 301 17.15 1.38 3.29
N SER A 302 16.58 0.18 3.20
CA SER A 302 16.74 -0.70 2.04
C SER A 302 16.24 -0.05 0.75
N ALA A 303 15.10 0.65 0.82
CA ALA A 303 14.52 1.36 -0.31
C ALA A 303 15.42 2.49 -0.82
N LEU A 304 16.18 3.14 0.07
CA LEU A 304 17.07 4.24 -0.29
C LEU A 304 18.47 3.78 -0.76
N THR A 305 18.98 2.67 -0.26
CA THR A 305 20.31 2.13 -0.68
C THR A 305 20.36 1.78 -2.17
N ALA A 306 19.21 1.48 -2.79
CA ALA A 306 19.16 1.10 -4.21
C ALA A 306 19.01 2.28 -5.18
N VAL A 307 19.10 3.51 -4.69
CA VAL A 307 19.14 4.73 -5.52
C VAL A 307 20.60 5.09 -5.72
N ASP A 308 21.02 5.28 -6.98
CA ASP A 308 22.30 5.95 -7.23
C ASP A 308 22.29 7.31 -6.52
N GLU A 309 23.34 7.61 -5.75
CA GLU A 309 23.49 8.82 -4.93
C GLU A 309 23.22 10.13 -5.69
N ALA A 310 23.20 10.09 -7.03
CA ALA A 310 23.00 11.22 -7.93
C ALA A 310 21.58 11.83 -7.94
N VAL A 311 20.57 11.23 -7.30
CA VAL A 311 19.21 11.81 -7.26
C VAL A 311 18.93 12.46 -5.91
N GLU A 312 19.52 13.63 -5.67
CA GLU A 312 19.15 14.43 -4.51
C GLU A 312 17.71 14.97 -4.64
N PRO A 313 16.84 14.79 -3.64
CA PRO A 313 15.54 15.44 -3.63
C PRO A 313 15.77 16.95 -3.52
N THR A 314 15.23 17.74 -4.46
CA THR A 314 15.31 19.21 -4.48
C THR A 314 14.61 19.91 -3.30
N GLY A 315 14.16 19.15 -2.30
CA GLY A 315 13.29 19.60 -1.23
C GLY A 315 11.93 20.11 -1.71
N PHE A 316 11.59 19.96 -3.00
CA PHE A 316 10.36 20.48 -3.58
C PHE A 316 9.70 19.49 -4.53
N ALA A 317 8.64 18.85 -4.03
CA ALA A 317 7.78 17.98 -4.82
C ALA A 317 6.57 18.76 -5.37
N ARG A 318 6.79 19.51 -6.45
CA ARG A 318 5.79 20.43 -7.01
C ARG A 318 4.48 19.77 -7.42
N HIS A 319 4.53 18.54 -7.95
CA HIS A 319 3.35 17.87 -8.49
C HIS A 319 2.59 17.09 -7.41
N SER A 320 3.32 16.59 -6.42
CA SER A 320 2.78 15.88 -5.27
C SER A 320 2.46 16.78 -4.09
N GLY A 321 2.85 18.06 -4.15
CA GLY A 321 2.48 19.09 -3.19
C GLY A 321 3.16 18.96 -1.85
N PHE A 322 4.49 18.82 -1.83
CA PHE A 322 5.28 18.87 -0.58
C PHE A 322 6.52 19.73 -0.70
N GLN A 323 6.90 20.35 0.42
CA GLN A 323 8.21 20.98 0.59
C GLN A 323 8.94 20.38 1.79
N ARG A 324 10.25 20.28 1.67
CA ARG A 324 11.17 19.90 2.73
C ARG A 324 12.19 21.03 2.91
N LEU A 325 12.33 21.48 4.15
CA LEU A 325 13.34 22.44 4.59
C LEU A 325 14.25 21.76 5.60
N GLU A 326 15.54 22.03 5.51
CA GLU A 326 16.54 21.51 6.44
C GLU A 326 17.44 22.65 6.89
N ALA A 327 17.69 22.77 8.19
CA ALA A 327 18.69 23.70 8.72
C ALA A 327 19.33 23.08 9.96
N ALA A 328 20.67 23.03 9.99
CA ALA A 328 21.45 22.34 11.01
C ALA A 328 20.95 20.89 11.25
N ARG A 329 20.31 20.63 12.40
CA ARG A 329 19.74 19.31 12.75
C ARG A 329 18.22 19.24 12.58
N SER A 330 17.60 20.29 12.08
CA SER A 330 16.15 20.44 12.01
C SER A 330 15.64 20.11 10.61
N VAL A 331 14.58 19.31 10.55
CA VAL A 331 13.89 18.94 9.32
C VAL A 331 12.43 19.33 9.44
N LEU A 332 11.94 20.11 8.49
CA LEU A 332 10.53 20.47 8.34
C LEU A 332 10.02 19.94 7.01
N ILE A 333 8.92 19.19 7.03
CA ILE A 333 8.23 18.74 5.81
C ILE A 333 6.81 19.33 5.85
N ALA A 334 6.38 20.04 4.82
CA ALA A 334 5.09 20.70 4.76
C ALA A 334 4.24 20.19 3.58
N ASP A 335 2.95 19.96 3.83
CA ASP A 335 1.95 19.70 2.81
C ASP A 335 1.51 21.03 2.18
N ILE A 336 1.88 21.24 0.93
CA ILE A 336 1.53 22.43 0.13
C ILE A 336 0.52 22.10 -0.98
N GLY A 337 -0.09 20.92 -0.92
CA GLY A 337 -1.02 20.44 -1.95
C GLY A 337 -2.47 20.69 -1.56
N ALA A 338 -3.28 21.08 -2.53
CA ALA A 338 -4.72 21.21 -2.36
C ALA A 338 -5.35 19.85 -2.05
N ALA A 339 -6.37 19.85 -1.19
CA ALA A 339 -7.26 18.71 -1.06
C ALA A 339 -7.92 18.48 -2.42
N ARG A 340 -7.75 17.28 -3.02
CA ARG A 340 -8.33 17.00 -4.34
C ARG A 340 -9.85 16.90 -4.22
N GLY A 341 -10.55 17.95 -4.64
CA GLY A 341 -12.00 17.95 -4.88
C GLY A 341 -12.32 17.23 -6.19
N GLY A 342 -12.85 16.01 -6.09
CA GLY A 342 -13.59 15.36 -7.16
C GLY A 342 -14.79 14.65 -6.54
N ALA A 343 -15.90 14.54 -7.27
CA ALA A 343 -17.15 13.93 -6.79
C ALA A 343 -17.00 12.46 -6.30
N THR A 344 -15.84 11.83 -6.56
CA THR A 344 -15.48 10.46 -6.16
C THR A 344 -14.44 10.39 -5.04
N ALA A 345 -13.99 11.53 -4.48
CA ALA A 345 -12.97 11.56 -3.42
C ALA A 345 -13.60 11.37 -2.02
N THR A 346 -14.33 10.28 -1.82
CA THR A 346 -14.74 9.86 -0.48
C THR A 346 -13.50 9.39 0.29
N GLY A 347 -13.16 10.06 1.40
CA GLY A 347 -12.11 9.60 2.34
C GLY A 347 -10.73 10.28 2.27
N GLY A 348 -10.60 11.46 1.64
CA GLY A 348 -9.37 12.27 1.70
C GLY A 348 -9.09 12.87 3.09
N PHE A 349 -7.81 13.13 3.38
CA PHE A 349 -7.36 13.80 4.62
C PHE A 349 -7.37 15.32 4.45
N GLN A 350 -7.86 16.04 5.46
CA GLN A 350 -7.89 17.51 5.51
C GLN A 350 -6.57 18.07 6.06
N SER A 351 -5.46 17.67 5.46
CA SER A 351 -4.10 17.90 5.93
C SER A 351 -3.39 19.08 5.23
N SER A 352 -4.06 19.79 4.32
CA SER A 352 -3.45 20.89 3.56
C SER A 352 -2.84 21.96 4.49
N ALA A 353 -1.63 22.42 4.17
CA ALA A 353 -0.80 23.30 5.00
C ALA A 353 -0.35 22.71 6.35
N SER A 354 -0.57 21.41 6.61
CA SER A 354 0.05 20.74 7.75
C SER A 354 1.55 20.58 7.56
N PHE A 355 2.27 20.37 8.65
CA PHE A 355 3.70 20.10 8.60
C PHE A 355 4.09 19.05 9.64
N HIS A 356 5.27 18.49 9.42
CA HIS A 356 5.98 17.62 10.33
C HIS A 356 7.31 18.27 10.67
N PHE A 357 7.70 18.30 11.94
CA PHE A 357 8.95 18.91 12.39
C PHE A 357 9.71 17.96 13.32
N SER A 358 10.99 17.76 13.00
CA SER A 358 11.93 17.01 13.85
C SER A 358 13.21 17.79 14.06
N SER A 359 13.79 17.68 15.26
CA SER A 359 15.12 18.19 15.60
C SER A 359 16.01 17.02 16.00
N ALA A 360 17.11 16.84 15.28
CA ALA A 360 17.91 15.62 15.29
C ALA A 360 17.00 14.38 15.14
N ARG A 361 17.06 13.43 16.07
CA ARG A 361 16.22 12.23 16.07
C ARG A 361 14.86 12.43 16.78
N ALA A 362 14.61 13.59 17.37
CA ALA A 362 13.37 13.85 18.10
C ALA A 362 12.29 14.40 17.17
N ARG A 363 11.12 13.76 17.15
CA ARG A 363 9.91 14.29 16.48
C ARG A 363 9.19 15.22 17.44
N LEU A 364 8.97 16.47 17.03
CA LEU A 364 8.38 17.51 17.88
C LEU A 364 6.95 17.86 17.46
N VAL A 365 6.69 17.90 16.15
CA VAL A 365 5.36 18.13 15.59
C VAL A 365 5.06 17.04 14.58
N VAL A 366 4.00 16.26 14.83
CA VAL A 366 3.59 15.13 14.00
C VAL A 366 2.08 15.15 13.75
N ASN A 367 1.65 14.48 12.67
CA ASN A 367 0.23 14.25 12.40
C ASN A 367 -0.21 12.87 12.96
N CYS A 368 -1.51 12.71 13.25
CA CYS A 368 -2.01 11.51 13.94
C CYS A 368 -2.05 10.21 13.09
N GLY A 369 -1.90 10.29 11.77
CA GLY A 369 -1.87 9.12 10.87
C GLY A 369 -3.23 8.62 10.41
N SER A 370 -3.31 7.35 10.03
CA SER A 370 -4.45 6.78 9.29
C SER A 370 -5.67 6.42 10.13
N GLY A 371 -5.44 5.93 11.35
CA GLY A 371 -6.48 5.39 12.23
C GLY A 371 -7.20 4.15 11.68
N ALA A 372 -6.72 3.54 10.59
CA ALA A 372 -7.37 2.41 9.94
C ALA A 372 -7.40 1.14 10.82
N GLN A 373 -6.45 1.06 11.74
CA GLN A 373 -6.32 -0.02 12.72
C GLN A 373 -7.18 0.21 13.99
N LEU A 374 -7.79 1.38 14.14
CA LEU A 374 -8.56 1.75 15.32
C LEU A 374 -10.06 1.46 15.11
N PRO A 375 -10.81 1.09 16.17
CA PRO A 375 -12.23 0.78 16.06
C PRO A 375 -13.10 2.02 15.78
N GLY A 376 -14.31 1.78 15.28
CA GLY A 376 -15.35 2.80 15.20
C GLY A 376 -14.98 4.00 14.33
N GLU A 377 -15.22 5.21 14.86
CA GLU A 377 -15.14 6.45 14.08
C GLU A 377 -13.73 7.06 14.00
N TRP A 378 -12.72 6.42 14.60
CA TRP A 378 -11.36 6.95 14.66
C TRP A 378 -10.77 7.25 13.28
N SER A 379 -10.96 6.36 12.29
CA SER A 379 -10.49 6.63 10.93
C SER A 379 -11.16 7.86 10.30
N ALA A 380 -12.41 8.17 10.66
CA ALA A 380 -13.09 9.39 10.21
C ALA A 380 -12.59 10.64 10.95
N ALA A 381 -12.34 10.52 12.26
CA ALA A 381 -11.79 11.58 13.09
C ALA A 381 -10.37 11.98 12.67
N LEU A 382 -9.50 11.01 12.40
CA LEU A 382 -8.10 11.26 12.01
C LEU A 382 -7.94 11.80 10.58
N ARG A 383 -9.02 11.86 9.78
CA ARG A 383 -9.04 12.56 8.49
C ARG A 383 -9.34 14.06 8.61
N GLN A 384 -9.80 14.53 9.78
CA GLN A 384 -10.19 15.93 9.97
C GLN A 384 -8.97 16.83 10.19
N ALA A 385 -9.11 18.12 9.87
CA ALA A 385 -8.03 19.11 10.03
C ALA A 385 -7.48 19.17 11.47
N ALA A 386 -8.31 18.92 12.48
CA ALA A 386 -7.92 18.90 13.90
C ALA A 386 -6.94 17.77 14.27
N ALA A 387 -6.83 16.72 13.44
CA ALA A 387 -5.86 15.63 13.62
C ALA A 387 -4.51 15.91 12.93
N HIS A 388 -4.36 17.11 12.39
CA HIS A 388 -3.18 17.56 11.65
C HIS A 388 -2.68 18.88 12.22
N SER A 389 -1.39 19.15 12.04
CA SER A 389 -0.80 20.43 12.48
C SER A 389 -1.15 21.55 11.51
N THR A 390 -2.43 21.88 11.33
CA THR A 390 -2.95 22.92 10.41
C THR A 390 -4.10 23.70 11.06
N LEU A 391 -4.63 24.71 10.37
CA LEU A 391 -5.81 25.44 10.85
C LEU A 391 -7.06 24.54 10.75
N SER A 392 -7.77 24.39 11.86
CA SER A 392 -9.09 23.75 11.94
C SER A 392 -10.17 24.81 12.23
N VAL A 393 -11.35 24.64 11.64
CA VAL A 393 -12.50 25.54 11.80
C VAL A 393 -13.68 24.72 12.33
N GLU A 394 -14.41 25.29 13.29
CA GLU A 394 -15.66 24.73 13.80
C GLU A 394 -16.86 25.55 13.30
N PRO A 395 -18.00 24.90 12.95
CA PRO A 395 -18.24 23.46 13.03
C PRO A 395 -17.48 22.68 11.94
N ARG A 396 -17.12 21.42 12.22
CA ARG A 396 -16.30 20.56 11.33
C ARG A 396 -16.79 20.50 9.88
N GLU A 397 -18.10 20.52 9.66
CA GLU A 397 -18.71 20.48 8.33
C GLU A 397 -18.34 21.74 7.50
N ALA A 398 -18.30 22.91 8.16
CA ALA A 398 -17.85 24.15 7.55
C ALA A 398 -16.36 24.07 7.23
N GLY A 399 -15.53 23.58 8.16
CA GLY A 399 -14.11 23.33 7.92
C GLY A 399 -13.85 22.37 6.75
N ALA A 400 -14.63 21.30 6.63
CA ALA A 400 -14.52 20.34 5.52
C ALA A 400 -14.89 20.97 4.17
N ALA A 401 -15.93 21.79 4.12
CA ALA A 401 -16.34 22.51 2.92
C ALA A 401 -15.24 23.50 2.47
N LEU A 402 -14.68 24.25 3.41
CA LEU A 402 -13.56 25.17 3.17
C LEU A 402 -12.33 24.45 2.61
N ASN A 403 -11.99 23.28 3.14
CA ASN A 403 -10.85 22.49 2.66
C ASN A 403 -11.01 22.00 1.20
N ARG A 404 -12.21 21.58 0.79
CA ARG A 404 -12.45 20.95 -0.53
C ARG A 404 -12.18 21.86 -1.72
N ASN A 405 -12.46 23.15 -1.57
CA ASN A 405 -12.37 24.14 -2.66
C ASN A 405 -11.23 25.14 -2.45
N ALA A 406 -10.34 24.90 -1.47
CA ALA A 406 -9.26 25.82 -1.18
C ALA A 406 -8.25 25.87 -2.33
N ILE A 407 -7.97 27.08 -2.80
CA ILE A 407 -6.83 27.33 -3.69
C ILE A 407 -5.60 27.45 -2.79
N ILE A 408 -4.53 26.73 -3.13
CA ILE A 408 -3.28 26.77 -2.38
C ILE A 408 -2.18 27.35 -3.24
N THR A 409 -1.59 28.45 -2.76
CA THR A 409 -0.37 29.04 -3.30
C THR A 409 0.73 28.92 -2.26
N HIS A 410 1.98 28.91 -2.72
CA HIS A 410 3.12 28.84 -1.84
C HIS A 410 4.29 29.61 -2.43
N ARG A 411 5.12 30.17 -1.55
CA ARG A 411 6.35 30.87 -1.89
C ARG A 411 7.46 30.37 -0.99
N ARG A 412 8.59 30.00 -1.59
CA ARG A 412 9.83 29.70 -0.87
C ARG A 412 10.84 30.80 -1.15
N ALA A 413 11.51 31.27 -0.11
CA ALA A 413 12.68 32.13 -0.19
C ALA A 413 13.80 31.52 0.68
N GLU A 414 15.04 31.69 0.23
CA GLU A 414 16.21 31.14 0.90
C GLU A 414 17.30 32.21 0.90
N ASP A 415 17.92 32.42 2.06
CA ASP A 415 19.06 33.29 2.24
C ASP A 415 20.07 32.66 3.21
N VAL A 416 21.19 33.36 3.46
CA VAL A 416 22.23 32.93 4.40
C VAL A 416 21.74 32.76 5.84
N ARG A 417 20.58 33.32 6.21
CA ARG A 417 20.00 33.25 7.55
C ARG A 417 19.01 32.10 7.69
N GLY A 418 18.50 31.54 6.59
CA GLY A 418 17.65 30.36 6.58
C GLY A 418 16.66 30.28 5.42
N HIS A 419 15.61 29.50 5.64
CA HIS A 419 14.55 29.25 4.67
C HIS A 419 13.22 29.81 5.16
N LEU A 420 12.52 30.56 4.30
CA LEU A 420 11.14 30.98 4.50
C LEU A 420 10.22 30.22 3.56
N LEU A 421 9.21 29.55 4.11
CA LEU A 421 8.10 28.96 3.37
C LEU A 421 6.80 29.65 3.78
N GLU A 422 6.15 30.30 2.82
CA GLU A 422 4.80 30.82 2.96
C GLU A 422 3.83 29.90 2.21
N ILE A 423 2.74 29.51 2.86
CA ILE A 423 1.64 28.72 2.31
C ILE A 423 0.37 29.53 2.53
N GLU A 424 -0.28 29.92 1.45
CA GLU A 424 -1.59 30.59 1.50
C GLU A 424 -2.67 29.63 1.02
N ARG A 425 -3.74 29.55 1.80
CA ARG A 425 -4.97 28.82 1.48
C ARG A 425 -6.11 29.82 1.37
N SER A 426 -6.65 30.01 0.18
CA SER A 426 -7.78 30.91 -0.09
C SER A 426 -9.08 30.11 -0.11
N PHE A 427 -10.07 30.53 0.67
CA PHE A 427 -11.36 29.87 0.83
C PHE A 427 -12.44 30.53 -0.03
N GLY A 428 -12.27 30.48 -1.35
CA GLY A 428 -13.10 31.18 -2.32
C GLY A 428 -12.25 31.68 -3.49
N VAL A 429 -12.92 32.20 -4.53
CA VAL A 429 -12.26 32.75 -5.73
C VAL A 429 -12.25 34.28 -5.77
N ASP A 430 -13.04 34.93 -4.92
CA ASP A 430 -13.18 36.38 -4.87
C ASP A 430 -12.05 37.04 -4.07
N ALA A 431 -11.79 38.32 -4.33
CA ALA A 431 -10.73 39.09 -3.67
C ALA A 431 -10.91 39.15 -2.13
N ASP A 432 -12.15 39.11 -1.66
CA ASP A 432 -12.53 39.13 -0.24
C ASP A 432 -12.59 37.73 0.40
N ALA A 433 -12.16 36.69 -0.32
CA ALA A 433 -12.13 35.34 0.23
C ALA A 433 -11.26 35.27 1.48
N THR A 434 -11.77 34.61 2.52
CA THR A 434 -10.99 34.35 3.74
C THR A 434 -9.73 33.57 3.38
N LYS A 435 -8.59 33.97 3.96
CA LYS A 435 -7.29 33.35 3.72
C LYS A 435 -6.69 32.82 5.01
N HIS A 436 -6.15 31.60 4.96
CA HIS A 436 -5.22 31.10 5.96
C HIS A 436 -3.81 31.20 5.38
N VAL A 437 -3.01 32.10 5.94
CA VAL A 437 -1.60 32.27 5.58
C VAL A 437 -0.74 31.67 6.69
N ARG A 438 0.15 30.77 6.32
CA ARG A 438 1.13 30.14 7.20
C ARG A 438 2.54 30.47 6.72
N ARG A 439 3.34 31.05 7.61
CA ARG A 439 4.75 31.36 7.38
C ARG A 439 5.61 30.51 8.30
N LEU A 440 6.51 29.73 7.73
CA LEU A 440 7.46 28.87 8.43
C LEU A 440 8.85 29.38 8.10
N TYR A 441 9.57 29.89 9.11
CA TYR A 441 10.96 30.31 8.97
C TYR A 441 11.85 29.33 9.72
N LEU A 442 12.80 28.73 9.00
CA LEU A 442 13.75 27.77 9.54
C LEU A 442 15.17 28.31 9.38
N ALA A 443 15.79 28.70 10.49
CA ALA A 443 17.16 29.22 10.56
C ALA A 443 18.11 28.18 11.17
N ALA A 444 19.41 28.34 10.87
CA ALA A 444 20.50 27.48 11.33
C ALA A 444 20.86 27.69 12.80
#